data_AF-A0A9Q8P6A4-F1
#
_entry.id   AF-A0A9Q8P6A4-F1
#
_cell.length_a   1.000
_cell.length_b   1.000
_cell.length_c   1.000
_cell.angle_alpha   90.00
_cell.angle_beta   90.00
_cell.angle_gamma   90.00
#
_symmetry.space_group_name_H-M   'P 1'
#
loop_
_entity.id
_entity.type
_entity.pdbx_description
1 polymer ?
#
loop_
_entity_poly.entity_id
_entity_poly.type
_entity_poly.pdbx_seq_one_letter_code
_entity_poly.pdbx_strand_id
1 'polypeptide(L)'
;MNHRTPCERIANANEWCGFTYTLFRSGIQDIGPQARIFAGDHLESHYIYDDSTGNYTQNLVQNRNVVATLSTNDGVAQGFGTAEECAATDCGTVPAHRCINTIITMDSPDPDYGKTQAQAPGVTTSGFGTSDGGKTWAVDRISIPQFTFT
;
A
#
# COMPACT_ATOMS: atom_id res chain seq x y z
N MET A 1 28.68 -0.19 -17.53
CA MET A 1 27.72 0.88 -17.17
C MET A 1 27.10 0.51 -15.84
N ASN A 2 27.33 1.31 -14.78
CA ASN A 2 26.69 1.08 -13.48
C ASN A 2 25.19 1.29 -13.60
N HIS A 3 24.43 0.21 -13.67
CA HIS A 3 22.97 0.26 -13.73
C HIS A 3 22.45 0.44 -12.31
N ARG A 4 22.41 1.69 -11.83
CA ARG A 4 21.68 2.01 -10.61
C ARG A 4 20.18 1.87 -10.85
N THR A 5 19.47 1.22 -9.92
CA THR A 5 18.01 1.12 -9.93
C THR A 5 17.37 2.50 -9.79
N PRO A 6 16.07 2.68 -10.11
CA PRO A 6 15.36 3.93 -9.88
C PRO A 6 15.52 4.46 -8.44
N CYS A 7 15.44 3.60 -7.43
CA CYS A 7 15.55 4.02 -6.04
C CYS A 7 16.98 4.33 -5.60
N GLU A 8 18.00 3.66 -6.15
CA GLU A 8 19.41 4.01 -5.94
C GLU A 8 19.80 5.37 -6.55
N ARG A 9 18.89 5.99 -7.32
CA ARG A 9 19.07 7.32 -7.91
C ARG A 9 18.33 8.43 -7.16
N ILE A 10 17.63 8.10 -6.06
CA ILE A 10 17.03 9.11 -5.18
C ILE A 10 18.15 9.99 -4.63
N ALA A 11 18.05 11.28 -4.88
CA ALA A 11 19.14 12.23 -4.65
C ALA A 11 18.79 13.32 -3.62
N ASN A 12 17.52 13.46 -3.22
CA ASN A 12 17.07 14.51 -2.32
C ASN A 12 15.78 14.10 -1.58
N ALA A 13 15.43 14.88 -0.56
CA ALA A 13 14.31 14.61 0.35
C ALA A 13 12.90 14.74 -0.28
N ASN A 14 12.78 15.22 -1.52
CA ASN A 14 11.50 15.34 -2.23
C ASN A 14 11.20 14.13 -3.13
N GLU A 15 12.02 13.08 -3.04
CA GLU A 15 11.91 11.88 -3.85
C GLU A 15 11.77 10.64 -2.97
N TRP A 16 10.89 9.74 -3.40
CA TRP A 16 10.57 8.49 -2.71
C TRP A 16 10.79 7.30 -3.64
N CYS A 17 11.07 6.15 -3.02
CA CYS A 17 11.17 4.87 -3.70
C CYS A 17 9.80 4.19 -3.64
N GLY A 18 9.10 4.11 -4.77
CA GLY A 18 7.91 3.29 -4.89
C GLY A 18 8.26 1.93 -5.47
N PHE A 19 7.67 0.86 -4.95
CA PHE A 19 7.81 -0.47 -5.54
C PHE A 19 6.58 -1.30 -5.24
N THR A 20 6.33 -2.29 -6.09
CA THR A 20 5.40 -3.37 -5.79
C THR A 20 6.09 -4.42 -4.93
N TYR A 21 5.38 -5.01 -3.99
CA TYR A 21 5.87 -5.91 -2.96
C TYR A 21 4.80 -6.95 -2.61
N THR A 22 5.21 -8.19 -2.37
CA THR A 22 4.34 -9.23 -1.81
C THR A 22 5.07 -9.97 -0.69
N LEU A 23 4.38 -10.15 0.44
CA LEU A 23 4.78 -11.08 1.49
C LEU A 23 4.02 -12.39 1.29
N PHE A 24 4.76 -13.45 1.02
CA PHE A 24 4.21 -14.78 0.88
C PHE A 24 3.78 -15.36 2.23
N ARG A 25 2.83 -16.29 2.26
CA ARG A 25 2.44 -17.07 3.46
C ARG A 25 3.62 -17.79 4.11
N SER A 26 4.64 -18.13 3.32
CA SER A 26 5.91 -18.70 3.79
C SER A 26 6.77 -17.72 4.60
N GLY A 27 6.43 -16.42 4.59
CA GLY A 27 7.23 -15.33 5.14
C GLY A 27 8.31 -14.80 4.18
N ILE A 28 8.43 -15.39 2.98
CA ILE A 28 9.34 -14.90 1.93
C ILE A 28 8.73 -13.63 1.32
N GLN A 29 9.58 -12.76 0.79
CA GLN A 29 9.18 -11.52 0.15
C GLN A 29 9.61 -11.51 -1.31
N ASP A 30 8.72 -11.08 -2.21
CA ASP A 30 9.09 -10.69 -3.57
C ASP A 30 8.93 -9.19 -3.75
N ILE A 31 9.95 -8.59 -4.37
CA ILE A 31 10.00 -7.18 -4.70
C ILE A 31 9.94 -7.05 -6.21
N GLY A 32 8.94 -6.33 -6.70
CA GLY A 32 8.78 -6.05 -8.12
C GLY A 32 9.55 -4.81 -8.57
N PRO A 33 9.21 -4.27 -9.75
CA PRO A 33 9.86 -3.09 -10.30
C PRO A 33 9.77 -1.87 -9.37
N GLN A 34 10.81 -1.04 -9.42
CA GLN A 34 10.91 0.21 -8.67
C GLN A 34 10.54 1.41 -9.55
N ALA A 35 9.97 2.44 -8.93
CA ALA A 35 9.64 3.72 -9.53
C ALA A 35 10.14 4.87 -8.64
N ARG A 36 10.56 5.97 -9.27
CA ARG A 36 10.85 7.22 -8.55
C ARG A 36 9.57 8.01 -8.42
N ILE A 37 9.22 8.32 -7.19
CA ILE A 37 8.07 9.13 -6.83
C ILE A 37 8.58 10.51 -6.43
N PHE A 38 7.88 11.56 -6.85
CA PHE A 38 8.23 12.93 -6.55
C PHE A 38 7.16 13.60 -5.69
N ALA A 39 7.58 14.57 -4.89
CA ALA A 39 6.65 15.40 -4.13
C ALA A 39 5.59 16.02 -5.06
N GLY A 40 4.31 15.83 -4.70
CA GLY A 40 3.16 16.29 -5.49
C GLY A 40 2.56 15.23 -6.42
N ASP A 41 3.22 14.09 -6.62
CA ASP A 41 2.63 12.98 -7.37
C ASP A 41 1.42 12.40 -6.65
N HIS A 42 0.42 12.00 -7.45
CA HIS A 42 -0.70 11.20 -6.95
C HIS A 42 -0.35 9.71 -7.08
N LEU A 43 -0.35 9.01 -5.96
CA LEU A 43 -0.10 7.58 -5.90
C LEU A 43 -1.36 6.80 -5.59
N GLU A 44 -1.50 5.67 -6.27
CA GLU A 44 -2.48 4.64 -5.94
C GLU A 44 -1.79 3.28 -5.95
N SER A 45 -2.15 2.43 -4.99
CA SER A 45 -1.73 1.03 -4.96
C SER A 45 -2.97 0.17 -5.16
N HIS A 46 -3.05 -0.51 -6.30
CA HIS A 46 -4.17 -1.40 -6.61
C HIS A 46 -3.74 -2.83 -6.31
N TYR A 47 -4.63 -3.58 -5.67
CA TYR A 47 -4.41 -4.92 -5.14
C TYR A 47 -5.59 -5.77 -5.60
N ILE A 48 -5.40 -6.60 -6.63
CA ILE A 48 -6.50 -7.24 -7.36
C ILE A 48 -6.27 -8.75 -7.37
N TYR A 49 -7.20 -9.51 -6.79
CA TYR A 49 -7.24 -10.96 -6.92
C TYR A 49 -8.02 -11.37 -8.17
N ASP A 50 -7.54 -12.39 -8.87
CA ASP A 50 -8.19 -12.99 -10.03
C ASP A 50 -8.52 -14.45 -9.75
N ASP A 51 -9.81 -14.75 -9.60
CA ASP A 51 -10.31 -16.11 -9.32
C ASP A 51 -9.96 -17.14 -10.39
N SER A 52 -9.75 -16.70 -11.64
CA SER A 52 -9.45 -17.60 -12.76
C SER A 52 -8.01 -18.10 -12.74
N THR A 53 -7.09 -17.27 -12.25
CA THR A 53 -5.66 -17.58 -12.19
C THR A 53 -5.19 -17.91 -10.77
N GLY A 54 -5.95 -17.49 -9.75
CA GLY A 54 -5.53 -17.54 -8.34
C GLY A 54 -4.44 -16.53 -8.01
N ASN A 55 -4.19 -15.56 -8.89
CA ASN A 55 -3.12 -14.59 -8.72
C ASN A 55 -3.62 -13.35 -7.99
N TYR A 56 -2.74 -12.77 -7.18
CA TYR A 56 -2.89 -11.44 -6.62
C TYR A 56 -1.95 -10.48 -7.38
N THR A 57 -2.51 -9.50 -8.07
CA THR A 57 -1.76 -8.50 -8.83
C THR A 57 -1.75 -7.17 -8.08
N GLN A 58 -0.55 -6.69 -7.78
CA GLN A 58 -0.34 -5.33 -7.33
C GLN A 58 0.08 -4.43 -8.50
N ASN A 59 -0.58 -3.28 -8.65
CA ASN A 59 -0.13 -2.20 -9.52
C ASN A 59 0.21 -0.97 -8.67
N LEU A 60 1.39 -0.41 -8.87
CA LEU A 60 1.73 0.92 -8.42
C LEU A 60 1.40 1.91 -9.53
N VAL A 61 0.51 2.85 -9.24
CA VAL A 61 0.03 3.86 -10.18
C VAL A 61 0.52 5.22 -9.73
N GLN A 62 1.22 5.92 -10.62
CA GLN A 62 1.74 7.27 -10.42
C GLN A 62 1.12 8.19 -11.46
N ASN A 63 0.42 9.23 -11.01
CA ASN A 63 -0.26 10.19 -11.89
C ASN A 63 -1.13 9.51 -12.97
N ARG A 64 -1.90 8.49 -12.56
CA ARG A 64 -2.78 7.65 -13.39
C ARG A 64 -2.07 6.71 -14.38
N ASN A 65 -0.74 6.58 -14.31
CA ASN A 65 0.01 5.62 -15.11
C ASN A 65 0.50 4.48 -14.23
N VAL A 66 0.32 3.23 -14.67
CA VAL A 66 0.94 2.08 -14.00
C VAL A 66 2.45 2.16 -14.22
N VAL A 67 3.22 2.27 -13.13
CA VAL A 67 4.69 2.40 -13.17
C VAL A 67 5.41 1.15 -12.67
N ALA A 68 4.71 0.28 -11.94
CA ALA A 68 5.20 -1.04 -11.57
C ALA A 68 4.04 -2.02 -11.40
N THR A 69 4.28 -3.29 -11.72
CA THR A 69 3.32 -4.38 -11.55
C THR A 69 4.05 -5.60 -11.00
N LEU A 70 3.45 -6.27 -10.02
CA LEU A 70 3.86 -7.57 -9.51
C LEU A 70 2.62 -8.46 -9.43
N SER A 71 2.70 -9.67 -9.98
CA SER A 71 1.63 -10.67 -9.90
C SER A 71 2.21 -11.95 -9.34
N THR A 72 1.61 -12.45 -8.26
CA THR A 72 2.06 -13.65 -7.56
C THR A 72 0.89 -14.60 -7.36
N ASN A 73 1.17 -15.90 -7.31
CA ASN A 73 0.18 -16.92 -6.96
C ASN A 73 0.47 -17.38 -5.52
N ASP A 74 -0.13 -16.71 -4.54
CA ASP A 74 0.03 -17.10 -3.13
C ASP A 74 -1.18 -16.77 -2.26
N GLY A 75 -2.30 -17.38 -2.63
CA GLY A 75 -3.54 -17.30 -1.88
C GLY A 75 -4.17 -15.91 -1.88
N VAL A 76 -5.01 -15.68 -0.87
CA VAL A 76 -5.85 -14.47 -0.76
C VAL A 76 -5.41 -13.59 0.39
N ALA A 77 -5.54 -12.28 0.18
CA ALA A 77 -5.30 -11.27 1.21
C ALA A 77 -6.16 -11.56 2.46
N GLN A 78 -5.54 -11.41 3.65
CA GLN A 78 -6.20 -11.64 4.94
C GLN A 78 -6.61 -10.34 5.64
N GLY A 79 -6.20 -9.19 5.09
CA GLY A 79 -6.46 -7.90 5.68
C GLY A 79 -5.89 -6.77 4.83
N PHE A 80 -6.13 -5.55 5.30
CA PHE A 80 -5.61 -4.33 4.71
C PHE A 80 -4.72 -3.61 5.73
N GLY A 81 -3.58 -3.11 5.27
CA GLY A 81 -2.68 -2.24 6.03
C GLY A 81 -2.22 -1.09 5.15
N THR A 82 -1.80 0.00 5.78
CA THR A 82 -1.20 1.14 5.07
C THR A 82 0.16 0.71 4.52
N ALA A 83 0.31 0.69 3.20
CA ALA A 83 1.45 0.14 2.48
C ALA A 83 2.68 1.08 2.42
N GLU A 84 2.94 1.81 3.50
CA GLU A 84 4.15 2.62 3.68
C GLU A 84 4.96 1.98 4.80
N GLU A 85 6.14 1.47 4.48
CA GLU A 85 6.97 0.73 5.42
C GLU A 85 8.40 1.27 5.45
N CYS A 86 9.01 1.22 6.63
CA CYS A 86 10.45 1.29 6.77
C CYS A 86 10.97 -0.15 6.84
N ALA A 87 11.71 -0.59 5.82
CA ALA A 87 12.32 -1.92 5.77
C ALA A 87 13.51 -2.08 6.75
N ALA A 88 13.83 -1.04 7.52
CA ALA A 88 14.90 -0.99 8.50
C ALA A 88 14.40 -0.36 9.81
N THR A 89 15.30 -0.06 10.74
CA THR A 89 14.96 0.70 11.96
C THR A 89 15.53 2.11 11.94
N ASP A 90 16.10 2.54 10.82
CA ASP A 90 16.89 3.76 10.68
C ASP A 90 16.52 4.57 9.43
N CYS A 91 15.27 4.47 8.94
CA CYS A 91 14.79 5.29 7.81
C CYS A 91 14.68 6.80 8.11
N GLY A 92 15.18 7.25 9.26
CA GLY A 92 15.15 8.64 9.67
C GLY A 92 13.73 9.13 9.96
N THR A 93 13.38 10.30 9.42
CA THR A 93 12.06 10.90 9.63
C THR A 93 11.18 10.72 8.41
N VAL A 94 10.08 10.00 8.58
CA VAL A 94 8.99 9.91 7.62
C VAL A 94 7.98 11.02 7.93
N PRO A 95 7.75 11.99 7.02
CA PRO A 95 6.82 13.09 7.24
C PRO A 95 5.38 12.60 7.38
N ALA A 96 4.55 13.43 8.00
CA ALA A 96 3.12 13.18 8.09
C ALA A 96 2.50 13.02 6.68
N HIS A 97 1.64 12.03 6.53
CA HIS A 97 1.04 11.68 5.24
C HIS A 97 -0.38 11.15 5.42
N ARG A 98 -1.07 10.90 4.31
CA ARG A 98 -2.46 10.45 4.31
C ARG A 98 -2.73 9.45 3.19
N CYS A 99 -3.53 8.44 3.50
CA CYS A 99 -4.26 7.66 2.49
C CYS A 99 -5.65 8.27 2.35
N ILE A 100 -6.14 8.42 1.13
CA ILE A 100 -7.46 9.00 0.85
C ILE A 100 -8.23 8.12 -0.13
N ASN A 101 -9.56 8.12 -0.02
CA ASN A 101 -10.46 7.41 -0.91
C ASN A 101 -10.11 5.92 -1.06
N THR A 102 -9.75 5.27 0.04
CA THR A 102 -9.42 3.83 0.03
C THR A 102 -10.71 3.03 -0.10
N ILE A 103 -10.73 2.10 -1.03
CA ILE A 103 -11.84 1.16 -1.23
C ILE A 103 -11.32 -0.26 -1.08
N ILE A 104 -12.02 -1.06 -0.27
CA ILE A 104 -11.77 -2.49 -0.09
C ILE A 104 -13.02 -3.21 -0.56
N THR A 105 -12.87 -4.07 -1.58
CA THR A 105 -13.96 -4.92 -2.07
C THR A 105 -13.68 -6.35 -1.63
N MET A 106 -14.62 -6.94 -0.91
CA MET A 106 -14.51 -8.30 -0.38
C MET A 106 -14.95 -9.32 -1.41
N ASP A 107 -14.44 -10.55 -1.31
CA ASP A 107 -14.95 -11.69 -2.10
C ASP A 107 -16.39 -12.07 -1.68
N SER A 108 -16.64 -12.17 -0.37
CA SER A 108 -17.96 -12.32 0.22
C SER A 108 -18.27 -11.15 1.17
N PRO A 109 -19.53 -10.67 1.26
CA PRO A 109 -19.88 -9.65 2.24
C PRO A 109 -19.52 -10.07 3.67
N ASP A 110 -18.85 -9.17 4.40
CA ASP A 110 -18.56 -9.31 5.83
C ASP A 110 -18.94 -8.00 6.54
N PRO A 111 -20.10 -7.93 7.22
CA PRO A 111 -20.53 -6.72 7.92
C PRO A 111 -19.71 -6.44 9.19
N ASP A 112 -18.94 -7.40 9.68
CA ASP A 112 -18.16 -7.30 10.91
C ASP A 112 -16.70 -6.91 10.67
N TYR A 113 -16.23 -6.88 9.42
CA TYR A 113 -14.86 -6.48 9.07
C TYR A 113 -14.46 -5.14 9.69
N GLY A 114 -15.37 -4.17 9.75
CA GLY A 114 -15.10 -2.87 10.37
C GLY A 114 -14.67 -2.95 11.84
N LYS A 115 -15.06 -4.01 12.55
CA LYS A 115 -14.70 -4.25 13.96
C LYS A 115 -13.25 -4.69 14.13
N THR A 116 -12.55 -5.06 13.06
CA THR A 116 -11.14 -5.46 13.10
C THR A 116 -10.19 -4.27 12.97
N GLN A 117 -10.70 -3.04 12.90
CA GLN A 117 -9.87 -1.86 12.75
C GLN A 117 -8.91 -1.71 13.93
N ALA A 118 -7.62 -1.61 13.61
CA ALA A 118 -6.57 -1.25 14.54
C ALA A 118 -5.80 -0.04 14.00
N GLN A 119 -5.31 0.80 14.89
CA GLN A 119 -4.57 2.02 14.56
C GLN A 119 -3.37 2.16 15.50
N ALA A 120 -2.25 2.61 14.94
CA ALA A 120 -1.10 3.02 15.74
C ALA A 120 -1.38 4.35 16.47
N PRO A 121 -0.65 4.67 17.56
CA PRO A 121 -0.81 5.94 18.27
C PRO A 121 -0.74 7.16 17.35
N GLY A 122 -1.70 8.08 17.49
CA GLY A 122 -1.77 9.32 16.70
C GLY A 122 -2.33 9.16 15.28
N VAL A 123 -2.50 7.94 14.77
CA VAL A 123 -3.22 7.69 13.51
C VAL A 123 -4.70 7.98 13.72
N THR A 124 -5.32 8.65 12.76
CA THR A 124 -6.77 8.87 12.74
C THR A 124 -7.37 8.33 11.45
N THR A 125 -8.63 7.87 11.51
CA THR A 125 -9.38 7.42 10.34
C THR A 125 -10.77 8.03 10.35
N SER A 126 -11.24 8.47 9.19
CA SER A 126 -12.60 8.98 9.00
C SER A 126 -13.28 8.29 7.82
N GLY A 127 -14.61 8.18 7.91
CA GLY A 127 -15.42 7.62 6.83
C GLY A 127 -15.28 6.12 6.64
N PHE A 128 -14.78 5.38 7.64
CA PHE A 128 -14.70 3.93 7.55
C PHE A 128 -16.10 3.32 7.71
N GLY A 129 -16.61 2.71 6.64
CA GLY A 129 -17.93 2.10 6.67
C GLY A 129 -18.30 1.36 5.40
N THR A 130 -19.47 0.73 5.44
CA THR A 130 -20.07 -0.03 4.34
C THR A 130 -21.54 0.34 4.22
N SER A 131 -22.05 0.37 2.99
CA SER A 131 -23.47 0.60 2.68
C SER A 131 -24.16 -0.61 2.03
N ASP A 132 -23.41 -1.68 1.75
CA ASP A 132 -23.85 -2.84 0.98
C ASP A 132 -23.72 -4.17 1.77
N GLY A 133 -23.80 -4.07 3.09
CA GLY A 133 -23.76 -5.23 3.99
C GLY A 133 -22.35 -5.81 4.17
N GLY A 134 -21.30 -5.04 3.88
CA GLY A 134 -19.91 -5.46 4.05
C GLY A 134 -19.26 -6.02 2.79
N LYS A 135 -19.87 -5.85 1.62
CA LYS A 135 -19.26 -6.23 0.34
C LYS A 135 -18.19 -5.22 -0.07
N THR A 136 -18.45 -3.93 0.16
CA THR A 136 -17.53 -2.83 -0.08
C THR A 136 -17.35 -2.02 1.19
N TRP A 137 -16.11 -1.76 1.55
CA TRP A 137 -15.71 -0.89 2.64
C TRP A 137 -14.99 0.34 2.07
N ALA A 138 -15.48 1.53 2.41
CA ALA A 138 -14.85 2.78 2.05
C ALA A 138 -14.12 3.37 3.27
N VAL A 139 -13.02 4.07 3.03
CA VAL A 139 -12.33 4.92 4.00
C VAL A 139 -11.99 6.24 3.33
N ASP A 140 -12.61 7.32 3.79
CA ASP A 140 -12.39 8.65 3.22
C ASP A 140 -10.95 9.13 3.42
N ARG A 141 -10.43 8.92 4.64
CA ARG A 141 -9.09 9.38 5.01
C ARG A 141 -8.51 8.58 6.17
N ILE A 142 -7.24 8.22 6.02
CA ILE A 142 -6.35 7.78 7.10
C ILE A 142 -5.26 8.83 7.21
N SER A 143 -5.11 9.47 8.38
CA SER A 143 -4.05 10.46 8.61
C SER A 143 -2.99 9.86 9.53
N ILE A 144 -1.74 9.84 9.05
CA ILE A 144 -0.60 9.26 9.74
C ILE A 144 0.34 10.42 10.15
N PRO A 145 0.65 10.58 11.44
CA PRO A 145 1.54 11.63 11.89
C PRO A 145 2.98 11.39 11.41
N GLN A 146 3.82 12.43 11.48
CA GLN A 146 5.24 12.26 11.28
C GLN A 146 5.79 11.23 12.27
N PHE A 147 6.67 10.36 11.81
CA PHE A 147 7.36 9.40 12.64
C PHE A 147 8.87 9.46 12.41
N THR A 148 9.65 9.45 13.49
CA THR A 148 11.11 9.38 13.42
C THR A 148 11.56 8.05 13.99
N PHE A 149 12.18 7.25 13.14
CA PHE A 149 12.87 6.03 13.53
C PHE A 149 14.15 6.41 14.27
N THR A 150 14.31 5.92 15.51
CA THR A 150 15.42 6.23 16.43
C THR A 150 16.19 4.99 16.81
#